data_AF-A0A4P7AHY7-F1
#
_entry.id   AF-A0A4P7AHY7-F1
#
_cell.length_a   1.000
_cell.length_b   1.000
_cell.length_c   1.000
_cell.angle_alpha   90.00
_cell.angle_beta   90.00
_cell.angle_gamma   90.00
#
_symmetry.space_group_name_H-M   'P 1'
#
loop_
_entity.id
_entity.type
_entity.pdbx_description
1 polymer ?
#
loop_
_entity_poly.entity_id
_entity_poly.type
_entity_poly.pdbx_seq_one_letter_code
_entity_poly.pdbx_strand_id
1 'polypeptide(L)'
;MSFIPSDEQVSILKSLKEGKNLKIEAVAGSGKTTTCLYLAKNCLNKKFLLLTFNKDLSSDNNHKIEKLGLTNIKSYTFHSFFGHCYN
;
A
#
# COMPACT_ATOMS: atom_id res chain seq x y z
N MET A 1 0.29 18.10 7.41
CA MET A 1 -0.92 17.58 8.08
C MET A 1 -0.60 16.24 8.71
N SER A 2 -1.02 16.04 9.96
CA SER A 2 -0.95 14.73 10.61
C SER A 2 -2.03 13.83 10.01
N PHE A 3 -1.68 12.60 9.64
CA PHE A 3 -2.64 11.60 9.19
C PHE A 3 -3.26 10.92 10.42
N ILE A 4 -4.59 10.95 10.51
CA ILE A 4 -5.34 10.28 11.57
C ILE A 4 -6.08 9.10 10.93
N PRO A 5 -5.77 7.84 11.30
CA PRO A 5 -6.44 6.68 10.75
C PRO A 5 -7.87 6.55 11.27
N SER A 6 -8.77 6.00 10.46
CA SER A 6 -10.10 5.57 10.93
C SER A 6 -10.02 4.29 11.75
N ASP A 7 -11.10 3.98 12.49
CA ASP A 7 -11.20 2.74 13.26
C ASP A 7 -11.08 1.49 12.37
N GLU A 8 -11.59 1.54 11.14
CA GLU A 8 -11.43 0.45 10.16
C GLU A 8 -9.97 0.30 9.74
N GLN A 9 -9.25 1.39 9.50
CA GLN A 9 -7.83 1.34 9.13
C GLN A 9 -6.98 0.78 10.29
N VAL A 10 -7.32 1.13 11.53
CA VAL A 10 -6.69 0.55 12.73
C VAL A 10 -6.97 -0.96 12.83
N SER A 11 -8.22 -1.38 12.58
CA SER A 11 -8.61 -2.79 12.58
C SER A 11 -7.89 -3.61 11.49
N ILE A 12 -7.72 -3.03 10.30
CA ILE A 12 -6.94 -3.63 9.20
C ILE A 12 -5.47 -3.81 9.63
N LEU A 13 -4.86 -2.78 10.24
CA LEU A 13 -3.48 -2.86 10.72
C LEU A 13 -3.31 -3.95 11.78
N LYS A 14 -4.23 -4.05 12.74
CA LYS A 14 -4.21 -5.10 13.75
C LYS A 14 -4.27 -6.49 13.12
N SER A 15 -5.24 -6.70 12.22
CA SER A 15 -5.43 -8.00 11.56
C SER A 15 -4.23 -8.39 10.68
N LEU A 16 -3.59 -7.42 10.02
CA LEU A 16 -2.35 -7.64 9.27
C LEU A 16 -1.19 -8.06 10.20
N LYS A 17 -1.06 -7.42 11.37
CA LYS A 17 -0.02 -7.76 12.36
C LYS A 17 -0.22 -9.17 12.94
N GLU A 18 -1.46 -9.62 13.05
CA GLU A 18 -1.82 -11.00 13.42
C GLU A 18 -1.55 -12.02 12.29
N GLY A 19 -1.11 -11.58 11.11
CA GLY A 19 -0.77 -12.48 10.00
C GLY A 19 -1.98 -13.00 9.22
N LYS A 20 -3.14 -12.35 9.34
CA LYS A 20 -4.36 -12.75 8.62
C LYS A 20 -4.35 -12.28 7.16
N ASN A 21 -4.98 -13.08 6.30
CA ASN A 21 -5.34 -12.64 4.95
C ASN A 21 -6.62 -11.80 5.01
N LEU A 22 -6.63 -10.67 4.31
CA LEU A 22 -7.70 -9.67 4.38
C LEU A 22 -8.30 -9.41 3.00
N LYS A 23 -9.63 -9.37 2.92
CA LYS A 23 -10.40 -8.81 1.81
C LYS A 23 -11.06 -7.53 2.31
N ILE A 24 -10.82 -6.42 1.62
CA ILE A 24 -11.38 -5.11 2.00
C ILE A 24 -12.24 -4.63 0.84
N GLU A 25 -13.55 -4.50 1.08
CA GLU A 25 -14.48 -3.93 0.12
C GLU A 25 -14.64 -2.44 0.41
N ALA A 26 -14.28 -1.59 -0.56
CA ALA A 26 -14.27 -0.16 -0.34
C ALA A 26 -14.52 0.63 -1.62
N VAL A 27 -15.41 1.62 -1.55
CA VAL A 27 -15.83 2.49 -2.66
C VAL A 27 -14.71 3.43 -3.11
N ALA A 28 -14.87 4.06 -4.27
CA ALA A 28 -13.95 5.12 -4.70
C ALA A 28 -13.85 6.23 -3.64
N GLY A 29 -12.65 6.81 -3.45
CA GLY A 29 -12.43 7.85 -2.45
C GLY A 29 -12.30 7.39 -0.99
N SER A 30 -12.53 6.11 -0.67
CA SER A 30 -12.48 5.58 0.71
C SER A 30 -11.09 5.46 1.34
N GLY A 31 -10.05 6.02 0.72
CA GLY A 31 -8.69 5.99 1.27
C GLY A 31 -7.92 4.67 1.08
N LYS A 32 -8.28 3.80 0.12
CA LYS A 32 -7.57 2.52 -0.15
C LYS A 32 -6.04 2.64 -0.25
N THR A 33 -5.54 3.57 -1.06
CA THR A 33 -4.11 3.84 -1.20
C THR A 33 -3.52 4.33 0.11
N THR A 34 -4.23 5.24 0.79
CA THR A 34 -3.81 5.77 2.09
C THR A 34 -3.70 4.67 3.13
N THR A 35 -4.62 3.70 3.14
CA THR A 35 -4.53 2.50 3.97
C THR A 35 -3.26 1.71 3.66
N CYS A 36 -2.94 1.45 2.39
CA CYS A 36 -1.70 0.73 2.03
C CYS A 36 -0.43 1.43 2.54
N LEU A 37 -0.35 2.75 2.38
CA LEU A 37 0.79 3.54 2.85
C LEU A 37 0.86 3.60 4.39
N TYR A 38 -0.29 3.69 5.06
CA TYR A 38 -0.39 3.61 6.51
C TYR A 38 0.10 2.26 7.04
N LEU A 39 -0.27 1.15 6.40
CA LEU A 39 0.20 -0.19 6.75
C LEU A 39 1.71 -0.32 6.59
N ALA A 40 2.25 0.13 5.45
CA ALA A 40 3.70 0.11 5.19
C ALA A 40 4.49 0.90 6.24
N LYS A 41 4.02 2.11 6.58
CA LYS A 41 4.62 2.98 7.59
C LYS A 41 4.65 2.35 8.99
N ASN A 42 3.64 1.53 9.33
CA ASN A 42 3.50 0.91 10.65
C ASN A 42 4.11 -0.50 10.75
N CYS A 43 4.61 -1.03 9.64
CA CYS A 43 5.18 -2.38 9.55
C CYS A 43 6.49 -2.35 8.77
N LEU A 44 7.46 -1.54 9.22
CA LEU A 44 8.76 -1.37 8.54
C LEU A 44 9.56 -2.68 8.42
N ASN A 45 9.27 -3.66 9.29
CA ASN A 45 9.85 -5.00 9.24
C ASN A 45 9.24 -5.91 8.14
N LYS A 46 8.18 -5.47 7.45
CA LYS A 46 7.55 -6.20 6.35
C LYS A 46 7.82 -5.49 5.02
N LYS A 47 7.96 -6.26 3.95
CA LYS A 47 8.02 -5.75 2.57
C LYS A 47 6.61 -5.75 1.97
N PHE A 48 6.26 -4.67 1.29
CA PHE A 48 4.95 -4.47 0.67
C PHE A 48 5.09 -4.31 -0.84
N LEU A 49 4.19 -4.97 -1.56
CA LEU A 49 4.00 -4.83 -2.99
C LEU A 49 2.60 -4.27 -3.24
N LEU A 50 2.50 -3.14 -3.93
CA LEU A 50 1.23 -2.51 -4.31
C LEU A 50 1.00 -2.68 -5.82
N LEU A 51 0.15 -3.62 -6.20
CA LEU A 51 -0.22 -3.86 -7.58
C LEU A 51 -1.37 -2.95 -8.00
N THR A 52 -1.19 -2.22 -9.11
CA THR A 52 -2.18 -1.31 -9.68
C THR A 52 -2.54 -1.69 -11.11
N PHE A 53 -3.66 -1.17 -11.59
CA PHE A 53 -4.17 -1.46 -12.92
C PHE A 53 -3.31 -0.85 -14.04
N ASN A 54 -2.96 0.44 -13.91
CA ASN A 54 -2.24 1.18 -14.95
C ASN A 54 -0.98 1.88 -14.41
N LYS A 55 -0.18 2.36 -15.36
CA LYS A 55 1.13 3.00 -15.11
C LYS A 55 0.99 4.32 -14.35
N ASP A 56 -0.04 5.11 -14.64
CA ASP A 56 -0.25 6.40 -14.01
C ASP A 56 -0.53 6.23 -12.51
N LEU A 57 -1.43 5.31 -12.15
CA LEU A 57 -1.70 4.96 -10.74
C LEU A 57 -0.44 4.43 -10.04
N SER A 58 0.35 3.60 -10.72
CA SER A 58 1.60 3.08 -10.17
C SER A 58 2.60 4.22 -9.90
N SER A 59 2.74 5.15 -10.84
CA SER A 59 3.66 6.29 -10.76
C SER A 59 3.26 7.25 -9.66
N ASP A 60 1.97 7.60 -9.56
CA ASP A 60 1.43 8.44 -8.49
C ASP A 60 1.65 7.83 -7.10
N ASN A 61 1.47 6.51 -6.98
CA ASN A 61 1.70 5.81 -5.73
C ASN A 61 3.19 5.83 -5.36
N ASN A 62 4.09 5.58 -6.32
CA ASN A 62 5.53 5.65 -6.07
C ASN A 62 5.98 7.06 -5.68
N HIS A 63 5.45 8.11 -6.30
CA HIS A 63 5.73 9.48 -5.91
C HIS A 63 5.31 9.77 -4.44
N LYS A 64 4.14 9.25 -4.01
CA LYS A 64 3.69 9.36 -2.62
C LYS A 64 4.58 8.57 -1.66
N ILE A 65 5.01 7.37 -2.05
CA ILE A 65 5.93 6.52 -1.28
C ILE A 65 7.25 7.26 -1.03
N GLU A 66 7.84 7.83 -2.08
CA GLU A 66 9.07 8.61 -2.02
C GLU A 66 8.92 9.85 -1.14
N LYS A 67 7.84 10.62 -1.32
CA LYS A 67 7.54 11.80 -0.50
C LYS A 67 7.39 11.47 0.99
N LEU A 68 6.95 10.26 1.32
CA LEU A 68 6.82 9.78 2.70
C LEU A 68 8.10 9.12 3.23
N GLY A 69 9.15 8.98 2.40
CA GLY A 69 10.40 8.34 2.78
C GLY A 69 10.26 6.83 3.07
N LEU A 70 9.23 6.18 2.51
CA LEU A 70 8.98 4.75 2.76
C LEU A 70 9.86 3.90 1.85
N THR A 71 10.68 3.05 2.45
CA THR A 71 11.64 2.18 1.73
C THR A 71 11.17 0.72 1.65
N ASN A 72 10.10 0.37 2.36
CA ASN A 72 9.61 -1.00 2.49
C ASN A 72 8.37 -1.31 1.62
N ILE A 73 7.98 -0.39 0.74
CA ILE A 73 6.84 -0.56 -0.18
C ILE A 73 7.23 -0.09 -1.58
N LYS A 74 6.73 -0.79 -2.62
CA LYS A 74 6.84 -0.35 -4.01
C LYS A 74 5.57 -0.65 -4.78
N SER A 75 5.19 0.26 -5.68
CA SER A 75 4.03 0.08 -6.56
C SER A 75 4.46 -0.32 -7.96
N TYR A 76 3.74 -1.27 -8.55
CA TYR A 76 3.94 -1.74 -9.92
C TYR A 76 2.58 -2.00 -10.57
N THR A 77 2.54 -2.03 -11.91
CA THR A 77 1.48 -2.75 -12.60
C THR A 77 1.79 -4.24 -12.57
N PHE A 78 0.81 -5.10 -12.87
CA PHE A 78 1.08 -6.54 -13.00
C PHE A 78 2.22 -6.82 -13.97
N HIS A 79 2.14 -6.27 -15.19
CA HIS A 79 3.15 -6.48 -16.23
C HIS A 79 4.54 -5.99 -15.82
N SER A 80 4.66 -4.80 -15.21
CA SER A 80 5.98 -4.29 -14.81
C SER A 80 6.56 -5.03 -13.62
N PHE A 81 5.72 -5.55 -12.71
CA PHE A 81 6.18 -6.41 -11.63
C PHE A 81 6.76 -7.72 -12.16
N PHE A 82 6.06 -8.39 -13.07
CA PHE A 82 6.59 -9.61 -13.69
C PHE A 82 7.90 -9.35 -14.43
N GLY A 83 7.98 -8.29 -15.24
CA GLY A 83 9.23 -7.90 -15.90
C GLY A 83 10.37 -7.58 -14.92
N HIS A 84 10.06 -7.08 -13.72
CA HIS A 84 11.07 -6.85 -12.68
C HIS A 84 11.54 -8.13 -11.99
N CYS A 85 10.72 -9.17 -11.91
CA CYS A 85 11.07 -10.42 -11.27
C CYS A 85 11.86 -11.39 -12.15
N TYR A 86 11.68 -11.31 -13.48
CA TYR A 86 12.22 -12.28 -14.43
C TYR A 86 13.29 -11.73 -15.38
N ASN A 87 13.65 -10.45 -15.26
CA ASN A 87 14.82 -9.85 -15.91
C ASN A 87 15.87 -9.52 -14.85
#